data_AF-A0A1F3ALR9-F1
#
_entry.id   AF-A0A1F3ALR9-F1
#
_cell.length_a   1.000
_cell.length_b   1.000
_cell.length_c   1.000
_cell.angle_alpha   90.00
_cell.angle_beta   90.00
_cell.angle_gamma   90.00
#
_symmetry.space_group_name_H-M   'P 1'
#
loop_
_entity.id
_entity.type
_entity.pdbx_description
1 polymer ?
#
loop_
_entity_poly.entity_id
_entity_poly.type
_entity_poly.pdbx_seq_one_letter_code
_entity_poly.pdbx_strand_id
1 'polypeptide(L)'
;MTGPSLAVLDIGAEREPVAIIDGFAPDPHYLRDYAAGAAFAAGDLYYPGLKAALPADYFSAVQPVIAAAMAEVFGATKGADVLRASYAIVTTPPHLLSIEQRLPHVDSLTPGRMAIVHYLSPDNADGTAFYRHRATGFETLDEARSGAYFSSLNAELSAQGAPAAAYMNGDTAQFERIGHVGARFNRAVIYRGRILHGGAISNGGALSKDPLKGRLTIASFLAAT
;
A
#
# COMPACT_ATOMS: atom_id res chain seq x y z
N MET A 1 -3.86 26.89 -5.06
CA MET A 1 -3.58 25.62 -4.35
C MET A 1 -2.15 25.67 -3.87
N THR A 2 -1.87 25.29 -2.63
CA THR A 2 -0.49 25.06 -2.17
C THR A 2 0.07 23.86 -2.92
N GLY A 3 1.32 23.93 -3.38
CA GLY A 3 1.98 22.84 -4.08
C GLY A 3 2.11 21.56 -3.21
N PRO A 4 2.59 20.46 -3.80
CA PRO A 4 2.77 19.20 -3.06
C PRO A 4 3.70 19.41 -1.87
N SER A 5 3.38 18.80 -0.72
CA SER A 5 4.23 18.82 0.48
C SER A 5 4.74 17.42 0.81
N LEU A 6 6.06 17.29 0.94
CA LEU A 6 6.72 16.04 1.31
C LEU A 6 7.02 16.00 2.81
N ALA A 7 6.70 14.87 3.44
CA ALA A 7 7.14 14.50 4.77
C ALA A 7 7.74 13.09 4.75
N VAL A 8 8.65 12.80 5.68
CA VAL A 8 9.27 11.48 5.82
C VAL A 8 8.93 10.91 7.18
N LEU A 9 8.53 9.64 7.20
CA LEU A 9 8.32 8.86 8.41
C LEU A 9 9.29 7.69 8.42
N ASP A 10 10.13 7.62 9.44
CA ASP A 10 11.00 6.45 9.67
C ASP A 10 10.23 5.36 10.40
N ILE A 11 10.19 4.16 9.81
CA ILE A 11 9.43 3.04 10.33
C ILE A 11 10.32 2.08 11.12
N GLY A 12 9.86 1.72 12.31
CA GLY A 12 10.45 0.66 13.12
C GLY A 12 11.88 0.92 13.58
N ALA A 13 12.56 -0.16 13.94
CA ALA A 13 13.94 -0.16 14.40
C ALA A 13 14.93 -0.12 13.22
N GLU A 14 14.54 -0.63 12.05
CA GLU A 14 15.33 -0.57 10.82
C GLU A 14 15.33 0.83 10.19
N ARG A 15 14.46 1.73 10.68
CA ARG A 15 14.28 3.11 10.20
C ARG A 15 14.07 3.17 8.69
N GLU A 16 13.27 2.27 8.16
CA GLU A 16 12.92 2.31 6.74
C GLU A 16 12.11 3.58 6.46
N PRO A 17 12.56 4.47 5.58
CA PRO A 17 11.84 5.70 5.31
C PRO A 17 10.60 5.43 4.46
N VAL A 18 9.53 6.13 4.80
CA VAL A 18 8.29 6.21 4.02
C VAL A 18 8.06 7.68 3.68
N ALA A 19 7.93 7.97 2.39
CA ALA A 19 7.60 9.31 1.92
C ALA A 19 6.08 9.50 1.90
N ILE A 20 5.62 10.60 2.48
CA ILE A 20 4.21 10.98 2.55
C ILE A 20 4.06 12.30 1.82
N ILE A 21 3.23 12.32 0.78
CA ILE A 21 3.08 13.48 -0.10
C ILE A 21 1.62 13.90 -0.11
N ASP A 22 1.30 15.05 0.46
CA ASP A 22 -0.03 15.67 0.37
C ASP A 22 -0.09 16.59 -0.85
N GLY A 23 -1.24 16.62 -1.53
CA GLY A 23 -1.40 17.40 -2.77
C GLY A 23 -0.69 16.74 -3.97
N PHE A 24 -0.70 15.41 -4.02
CA PHE A 24 0.14 14.60 -4.90
C PHE A 24 -0.15 14.79 -6.40
N ALA A 25 -1.42 14.62 -6.81
CA ALA A 25 -1.84 14.87 -8.18
C ALA A 25 -2.32 16.32 -8.37
N PRO A 26 -2.06 16.94 -9.54
CA PRO A 26 -2.55 18.30 -9.84
C PRO A 26 -4.07 18.42 -9.83
N ASP A 27 -4.77 17.40 -10.33
CA ASP A 27 -6.23 17.33 -10.39
C ASP A 27 -6.74 15.96 -9.88
N PRO A 28 -6.89 15.79 -8.56
CA PRO A 28 -7.41 14.54 -7.99
C PRO A 28 -8.90 14.35 -8.23
N HIS A 29 -9.64 15.41 -8.60
CA HIS A 29 -11.07 15.32 -8.92
C HIS A 29 -11.26 14.69 -10.30
N TYR A 30 -10.48 15.10 -11.30
CA TYR A 30 -10.43 14.45 -12.61
C TYR A 30 -10.18 12.94 -12.49
N LEU A 31 -9.25 12.52 -11.63
CA LEU A 31 -8.98 11.09 -11.41
C LEU A 31 -10.20 10.33 -10.86
N ARG A 32 -10.96 10.95 -9.94
CA ARG A 32 -12.20 10.36 -9.41
C ARG A 32 -13.29 10.28 -10.47
N ASP A 33 -13.46 11.33 -11.25
CA ASP A 33 -14.46 11.37 -12.33
C ASP A 33 -14.14 10.34 -13.41
N TYR A 34 -12.86 10.18 -13.76
CA TYR A 34 -12.40 9.13 -14.66
C TYR A 34 -12.70 7.74 -14.08
N ALA A 35 -12.40 7.52 -12.79
CA ALA A 35 -12.68 6.26 -12.12
C ALA A 35 -14.19 5.93 -12.12
N ALA A 36 -15.07 6.93 -11.99
CA ALA A 36 -16.52 6.72 -12.03
C ALA A 36 -17.03 6.16 -13.39
N GLY A 37 -16.31 6.45 -14.49
CA GLY A 37 -16.60 5.89 -15.81
C GLY A 37 -15.81 4.61 -16.14
N ALA A 38 -14.90 4.17 -15.27
CA ALA A 38 -14.01 3.05 -15.55
C ALA A 38 -14.65 1.68 -15.27
N ALA A 39 -14.24 0.66 -16.02
CA ALA A 39 -14.66 -0.71 -15.80
C ALA A 39 -13.83 -1.38 -14.70
N PHE A 40 -14.42 -1.55 -13.52
CA PHE A 40 -13.81 -2.29 -12.41
C PHE A 40 -14.09 -3.78 -12.52
N ALA A 41 -13.02 -4.59 -12.43
CA ALA A 41 -13.08 -6.05 -12.44
C ALA A 41 -12.31 -6.64 -11.26
N ALA A 42 -12.49 -7.93 -10.99
CA ALA A 42 -11.74 -8.63 -9.95
C ALA A 42 -10.23 -8.43 -10.15
N GLY A 43 -9.53 -8.09 -9.08
CA GLY A 43 -8.08 -7.89 -9.09
C GLY A 43 -7.29 -9.21 -9.16
N ASP A 44 -6.00 -9.11 -8.88
CA ASP A 44 -5.15 -10.27 -8.61
C ASP A 44 -5.53 -10.94 -7.28
N LEU A 45 -5.10 -12.19 -7.09
CA LEU A 45 -5.44 -13.03 -5.93
C LEU A 45 -5.21 -12.35 -4.58
N TYR A 46 -4.17 -11.50 -4.50
CA TYR A 46 -3.72 -10.88 -3.26
C TYR A 46 -4.46 -9.58 -2.91
N TYR A 47 -5.18 -8.96 -3.85
CA TYR A 47 -5.90 -7.72 -3.58
C TYR A 47 -7.37 -7.99 -3.21
N PRO A 48 -7.87 -7.51 -2.06
CA PRO A 48 -9.22 -7.78 -1.57
C PRO A 48 -10.28 -6.84 -2.21
N GLY A 49 -10.33 -6.81 -3.54
CA GLY A 49 -11.35 -6.04 -4.24
C GLY A 49 -11.16 -5.93 -5.75
N LEU A 50 -11.60 -4.79 -6.29
CA LEU A 50 -11.67 -4.56 -7.73
C LEU A 50 -10.55 -3.62 -8.20
N LYS A 51 -10.15 -3.78 -9.46
CA LYS A 51 -9.16 -2.93 -10.13
C LYS A 51 -9.68 -2.41 -11.46
N ALA A 52 -9.18 -1.25 -11.89
CA ALA A 52 -9.48 -0.65 -13.18
C ALA A 52 -8.25 0.06 -13.77
N ALA A 53 -8.28 0.31 -15.08
CA ALA A 53 -7.21 1.02 -15.78
C ALA A 53 -7.16 2.51 -15.40
N LEU A 54 -5.95 3.07 -15.39
CA LEU A 54 -5.70 4.50 -15.14
C LEU A 54 -5.90 5.33 -16.42
N PRO A 55 -6.15 6.65 -16.30
CA PRO A 55 -5.99 7.55 -17.43
C PRO A 55 -4.52 7.57 -17.89
N ALA A 56 -4.30 7.68 -19.21
CA ALA A 56 -2.98 7.51 -19.83
C ALA A 56 -1.95 8.55 -19.40
N ASP A 57 -2.42 9.73 -18.98
CA ASP A 57 -1.62 10.88 -18.55
C ASP A 57 -1.31 10.90 -17.05
N TYR A 58 -1.78 9.91 -16.28
CA TYR A 58 -1.58 9.86 -14.83
C TYR A 58 -0.11 10.04 -14.45
N PHE A 59 0.77 9.22 -15.02
CA PHE A 59 2.20 9.28 -14.67
C PHE A 59 2.88 10.54 -15.19
N SER A 60 2.53 11.06 -16.37
CA SER A 60 3.11 12.33 -16.81
C SER A 60 2.73 13.49 -15.89
N ALA A 61 1.55 13.43 -15.27
CA ALA A 61 1.10 14.46 -14.31
C ALA A 61 1.83 14.39 -12.95
N VAL A 62 2.16 13.19 -12.46
CA VAL A 62 2.77 13.01 -11.11
C VAL A 62 4.27 12.73 -11.13
N GLN A 63 4.88 12.50 -12.31
CA GLN A 63 6.29 12.14 -12.45
C GLN A 63 7.25 13.14 -11.79
N PRO A 64 7.08 14.47 -11.87
CA PRO A 64 7.97 15.41 -11.19
C PRO A 64 7.98 15.22 -9.67
N VAL A 65 6.80 14.95 -9.08
CA VAL A 65 6.61 14.77 -7.64
C VAL A 65 7.21 13.43 -7.19
N ILE A 66 6.99 12.36 -7.97
CA ILE A 66 7.61 11.05 -7.72
C ILE A 66 9.14 11.17 -7.80
N ALA A 67 9.67 11.79 -8.84
CA ALA A 67 11.12 11.91 -9.04
C ALA A 67 11.79 12.67 -7.89
N ALA A 68 11.19 13.76 -7.42
CA ALA A 68 11.69 14.51 -6.26
C ALA A 68 11.74 13.63 -5.00
N ALA A 69 10.64 12.94 -4.67
CA ALA A 69 10.59 12.06 -3.49
C ALA A 69 11.56 10.86 -3.61
N MET A 70 11.69 10.28 -4.80
CA MET A 70 12.63 9.20 -5.09
C MET A 70 14.09 9.62 -4.88
N ALA A 71 14.45 10.83 -5.31
CA ALA A 71 15.78 11.38 -5.09
C ALA A 71 16.03 11.75 -3.62
N GLU A 72 15.12 12.52 -3.01
CA GLU A 72 15.31 13.08 -1.66
C GLU A 72 15.26 12.04 -0.55
N VAL A 73 14.35 11.07 -0.64
CA VAL A 73 14.09 10.09 0.43
C VAL A 73 14.79 8.76 0.20
N PHE A 74 14.87 8.34 -1.06
CA PHE A 74 15.34 7.00 -1.41
C PHE A 74 16.71 6.98 -2.09
N GLY A 75 17.28 8.16 -2.41
CA GLY A 75 18.59 8.29 -3.06
C GLY A 75 18.62 7.79 -4.50
N ALA A 76 17.45 7.64 -5.15
CA ALA A 76 17.36 7.16 -6.52
C ALA A 76 17.62 8.31 -7.49
N THR A 77 18.75 8.27 -8.19
CA THR A 77 19.21 9.37 -9.05
C THR A 77 19.05 9.11 -10.55
N LYS A 78 18.75 7.87 -10.98
CA LYS A 78 18.59 7.54 -12.41
C LYS A 78 17.13 7.38 -12.86
N GLY A 79 16.19 7.63 -11.96
CA GLY A 79 14.76 7.57 -12.24
C GLY A 79 14.10 6.30 -11.71
N ALA A 80 12.91 6.02 -12.21
CA ALA A 80 12.18 4.80 -11.90
C ALA A 80 11.26 4.39 -13.06
N ASP A 81 11.25 3.11 -13.39
CA ASP A 81 10.36 2.53 -14.39
C ASP A 81 9.04 2.10 -13.74
N VAL A 82 7.92 2.42 -14.39
CA VAL A 82 6.60 1.94 -13.97
C VAL A 82 6.44 0.48 -14.39
N LEU A 83 6.28 -0.42 -13.43
CA LEU A 83 6.08 -1.84 -13.69
C LEU A 83 4.61 -2.18 -13.90
N ARG A 84 3.75 -1.64 -13.03
CA ARG A 84 2.30 -1.78 -13.12
C ARG A 84 1.63 -0.70 -12.27
N ALA A 85 0.44 -0.29 -12.68
CA ALA A 85 -0.40 0.59 -11.90
C ALA A 85 -1.88 0.43 -12.26
N SER A 86 -2.75 0.60 -11.28
CA SER A 86 -4.20 0.47 -11.46
C SER A 86 -4.96 1.26 -10.41
N TYR A 87 -6.16 1.70 -10.75
CA TYR A 87 -7.15 1.98 -9.70
C TYR A 87 -7.39 0.70 -8.92
N ALA A 88 -7.62 0.84 -7.62
CA ALA A 88 -7.86 -0.25 -6.71
C ALA A 88 -8.89 0.19 -5.66
N ILE A 89 -9.98 -0.58 -5.54
CA ILE A 89 -11.06 -0.33 -4.59
C ILE A 89 -11.31 -1.58 -3.74
N VAL A 90 -11.31 -1.41 -2.43
CA VAL A 90 -11.53 -2.50 -1.48
C VAL A 90 -13.01 -2.82 -1.42
N THR A 91 -13.37 -4.08 -1.69
CA THR A 91 -14.78 -4.50 -1.76
C THR A 91 -15.05 -5.84 -1.09
N THR A 92 -14.02 -6.61 -0.75
CA THR A 92 -14.17 -7.93 -0.15
C THR A 92 -14.48 -7.81 1.34
N PRO A 93 -15.62 -8.31 1.84
CA PRO A 93 -15.92 -8.25 3.26
C PRO A 93 -15.00 -9.19 4.06
N PRO A 94 -14.73 -8.90 5.35
CA PRO A 94 -13.76 -9.65 6.17
C PRO A 94 -13.92 -11.18 6.16
N HIS A 95 -15.17 -11.67 6.20
CA HIS A 95 -15.47 -13.12 6.21
C HIS A 95 -15.16 -13.83 4.88
N LEU A 96 -14.92 -13.10 3.79
CA LEU A 96 -14.53 -13.64 2.48
C LEU A 96 -13.04 -13.44 2.15
N LEU A 97 -12.26 -12.85 3.06
CA LEU A 97 -10.82 -12.67 2.85
C LEU A 97 -10.12 -14.03 2.82
N SER A 98 -9.15 -14.19 1.93
CA SER A 98 -8.19 -15.30 2.01
C SER A 98 -7.28 -15.14 3.24
N ILE A 99 -6.45 -16.14 3.56
CA ILE A 99 -5.50 -16.03 4.68
C ILE A 99 -4.46 -14.94 4.39
N GLU A 100 -3.96 -14.88 3.15
CA GLU A 100 -2.96 -13.92 2.71
C GLU A 100 -3.46 -12.47 2.82
N GLN A 101 -4.75 -12.24 2.56
CA GLN A 101 -5.37 -10.92 2.66
C GLN A 101 -5.60 -10.45 4.12
N ARG A 102 -5.41 -11.34 5.10
CA ARG A 102 -5.52 -11.06 6.55
C ARG A 102 -4.17 -10.78 7.20
N LEU A 103 -3.08 -10.86 6.44
CA LEU A 103 -1.71 -10.79 6.95
C LEU A 103 -0.92 -9.63 6.32
N PRO A 104 0.06 -9.04 7.03
CA PRO A 104 1.06 -8.20 6.41
C PRO A 104 1.82 -8.93 5.31
N HIS A 105 2.21 -8.20 4.26
CA HIS A 105 2.99 -8.75 3.14
C HIS A 105 4.09 -7.79 2.70
N VAL A 106 4.93 -8.28 1.80
CA VAL A 106 5.88 -7.49 1.01
C VAL A 106 5.50 -7.64 -0.45
N ASP A 107 5.72 -6.60 -1.24
CA ASP A 107 5.43 -6.60 -2.68
C ASP A 107 6.55 -7.23 -3.50
N SER A 108 7.79 -7.15 -3.01
CA SER A 108 8.95 -7.74 -3.67
C SER A 108 10.14 -7.88 -2.73
N LEU A 109 10.91 -8.94 -2.96
CA LEU A 109 12.24 -9.13 -2.35
C LEU A 109 13.35 -8.48 -3.19
N THR A 110 13.06 -8.09 -4.44
CA THR A 110 14.05 -7.51 -5.35
C THR A 110 14.42 -6.09 -4.90
N PRO A 111 15.71 -5.76 -4.79
CA PRO A 111 16.15 -4.39 -4.50
C PRO A 111 15.62 -3.36 -5.50
N GLY A 112 15.38 -2.13 -5.03
CA GLY A 112 14.91 -1.04 -5.87
C GLY A 112 13.42 -1.09 -6.23
N ARG A 113 12.66 -2.10 -5.80
CA ARG A 113 11.20 -2.13 -6.01
C ARG A 113 10.51 -1.20 -5.03
N MET A 114 9.62 -0.37 -5.56
CA MET A 114 8.88 0.64 -4.81
C MET A 114 7.38 0.42 -4.98
N ALA A 115 6.62 0.77 -3.96
CA ALA A 115 5.17 0.85 -4.00
C ALA A 115 4.71 2.28 -3.75
N ILE A 116 3.63 2.68 -4.41
CA ILE A 116 2.93 3.93 -4.19
C ILE A 116 1.46 3.62 -3.96
N VAL A 117 0.91 4.11 -2.85
CA VAL A 117 -0.54 4.13 -2.60
C VAL A 117 -0.99 5.58 -2.62
N HIS A 118 -1.77 5.95 -3.63
CA HIS A 118 -2.36 7.28 -3.78
C HIS A 118 -3.86 7.24 -3.43
N TYR A 119 -4.25 7.91 -2.35
CA TYR A 119 -5.60 7.92 -1.81
C TYR A 119 -6.48 8.97 -2.48
N LEU A 120 -7.62 8.53 -3.01
CA LEU A 120 -8.56 9.38 -3.75
C LEU A 120 -9.93 9.48 -3.09
N SER A 121 -10.13 8.93 -1.89
CA SER A 121 -11.40 9.02 -1.16
C SER A 121 -11.36 10.16 -0.13
N PRO A 122 -12.25 11.17 -0.24
CA PRO A 122 -12.34 12.26 0.74
C PRO A 122 -12.73 11.82 2.14
N ASP A 123 -13.69 10.90 2.25
CA ASP A 123 -14.35 10.56 3.51
C ASP A 123 -13.82 9.25 4.13
N ASN A 124 -12.68 8.75 3.66
CA ASN A 124 -12.09 7.51 4.16
C ASN A 124 -10.68 7.75 4.69
N ALA A 125 -10.47 7.39 5.96
CA ALA A 125 -9.20 7.55 6.67
C ALA A 125 -8.35 6.27 6.73
N ASP A 126 -8.84 5.14 6.19
CA ASP A 126 -8.17 3.84 6.23
C ASP A 126 -6.89 3.87 5.38
N GLY A 127 -5.78 4.02 6.07
CA GLY A 127 -4.47 4.25 5.48
C GLY A 127 -3.69 2.98 5.15
N THR A 128 -2.38 3.06 5.34
CA THR A 128 -1.43 1.96 5.24
C THR A 128 -0.70 1.83 6.57
N ALA A 129 -0.59 0.60 7.05
CA ALA A 129 0.16 0.27 8.25
C ALA A 129 1.37 -0.61 7.90
N PHE A 130 2.39 -0.50 8.74
CA PHE A 130 3.66 -1.20 8.62
C PHE A 130 3.90 -2.04 9.87
N TYR A 131 4.55 -3.19 9.70
CA TYR A 131 4.54 -4.24 10.70
C TYR A 131 5.92 -4.82 10.95
N ARG A 132 6.13 -5.28 12.18
CA ARG A 132 7.22 -6.18 12.56
C ARG A 132 6.65 -7.54 12.85
N HIS A 133 7.25 -8.58 12.28
CA HIS A 133 6.96 -9.95 12.66
C HIS A 133 7.62 -10.26 14.00
N ARG A 134 6.84 -10.66 15.01
CA ARG A 134 7.31 -10.75 16.39
C ARG A 134 8.33 -11.87 16.61
N ALA A 135 8.11 -13.04 16.02
CA ALA A 135 8.98 -14.20 16.25
C ALA A 135 10.37 -14.03 15.60
N THR A 136 10.44 -13.41 14.42
CA THR A 136 11.72 -13.20 13.72
C THR A 136 12.33 -11.81 13.98
N GLY A 137 11.54 -10.86 14.48
CA GLY A 137 11.93 -9.46 14.61
C GLY A 137 12.02 -8.69 13.29
N PHE A 138 11.66 -9.30 12.15
CA PHE A 138 11.81 -8.69 10.83
C PHE A 138 10.76 -7.62 10.56
N GLU A 139 11.21 -6.50 10.00
CA GLU A 139 10.38 -5.38 9.52
C GLU A 139 10.40 -5.32 7.99
N THR A 140 11.52 -5.75 7.40
CA THR A 140 11.71 -5.93 5.96
C THR A 140 12.14 -7.35 5.61
N LEU A 141 11.79 -7.78 4.40
CA LEU A 141 12.20 -9.06 3.83
C LEU A 141 13.02 -8.89 2.56
N ASP A 142 14.11 -9.64 2.46
CA ASP A 142 14.89 -9.83 1.25
C ASP A 142 15.03 -11.33 0.98
N GLU A 143 15.81 -11.70 -0.04
CA GLU A 143 16.06 -13.11 -0.37
C GLU A 143 16.63 -13.90 0.81
N ALA A 144 17.53 -13.31 1.61
CA ALA A 144 18.18 -13.97 2.75
C ALA A 144 17.23 -14.18 3.95
N ARG A 145 16.30 -13.26 4.18
CA ARG A 145 15.35 -13.30 5.31
C ARG A 145 14.08 -14.07 5.01
N SER A 146 13.66 -14.10 3.74
CA SER A 146 12.35 -14.64 3.33
C SER A 146 12.13 -16.10 3.77
N GLY A 147 13.13 -16.97 3.65
CA GLY A 147 13.03 -18.38 4.05
C GLY A 147 12.70 -18.53 5.54
N ALA A 148 13.48 -17.89 6.41
CA ALA A 148 13.26 -17.93 7.86
C ALA A 148 11.90 -17.33 8.26
N TYR A 149 11.49 -16.23 7.61
CA TYR A 149 10.18 -15.61 7.81
C TYR A 149 9.03 -16.57 7.50
N PHE A 150 9.00 -17.12 6.28
CA PHE A 150 7.90 -17.99 5.86
C PHE A 150 7.86 -19.30 6.65
N SER A 151 9.02 -19.87 7.00
CA SER A 151 9.07 -21.04 7.88
C SER A 151 8.46 -20.76 9.25
N SER A 152 8.80 -19.64 9.88
CA SER A 152 8.23 -19.23 11.18
C SER A 152 6.73 -19.00 11.09
N LEU A 153 6.29 -18.18 10.12
CA LEU A 153 4.88 -17.83 9.95
C LEU A 153 4.03 -19.08 9.67
N ASN A 154 4.50 -19.98 8.81
CA ASN A 154 3.77 -21.23 8.52
C ASN A 154 3.66 -22.14 9.77
N ALA A 155 4.71 -22.20 10.61
CA ALA A 155 4.66 -22.95 11.86
C ALA A 155 3.64 -22.35 12.84
N GLU A 156 3.59 -21.02 12.95
CA GLU A 156 2.60 -20.31 13.78
C GLU A 156 1.17 -20.55 13.30
N LEU A 157 0.92 -20.42 12.00
CA LEU A 157 -0.39 -20.68 11.39
C LEU A 157 -0.83 -22.14 11.56
N SER A 158 0.12 -23.08 11.48
CA SER A 158 -0.18 -24.50 11.70
C SER A 158 -0.52 -24.81 13.16
N ALA A 159 0.15 -24.13 14.11
CA ALA A 159 -0.05 -24.36 15.54
C ALA A 159 -1.28 -23.64 16.11
N GLN A 160 -1.58 -22.45 15.62
CA GLN A 160 -2.60 -21.55 16.18
C GLN A 160 -3.87 -21.46 15.32
N GLY A 161 -3.83 -21.99 14.10
CA GLY A 161 -4.90 -21.89 13.12
C GLY A 161 -4.83 -20.61 12.29
N ALA A 162 -5.78 -20.46 11.37
CA ALA A 162 -5.86 -19.29 10.50
C ALA A 162 -6.14 -18.00 11.33
N PRO A 163 -5.60 -16.84 10.90
CA PRO A 163 -5.91 -15.57 11.53
C PRO A 163 -7.41 -15.28 11.45
N ALA A 164 -7.90 -14.46 12.38
CA ALA A 164 -9.27 -13.96 12.37
C ALA A 164 -9.64 -13.43 10.98
N ALA A 165 -10.89 -13.66 10.55
CA ALA A 165 -11.40 -13.20 9.26
C ALA A 165 -11.62 -11.69 9.30
N ALA A 166 -10.52 -10.94 9.27
CA ALA A 166 -10.42 -9.51 9.50
C ALA A 166 -9.27 -8.94 8.66
N TYR A 167 -9.42 -7.69 8.21
CA TYR A 167 -8.31 -6.89 7.74
C TYR A 167 -7.30 -6.66 8.87
N MET A 168 -6.03 -6.69 8.51
CA MET A 168 -4.94 -6.37 9.42
C MET A 168 -4.99 -4.88 9.79
N ASN A 169 -5.36 -4.58 11.04
CA ASN A 169 -5.48 -3.20 11.53
C ASN A 169 -5.16 -3.13 13.02
N GLY A 170 -3.89 -2.83 13.34
CA GLY A 170 -3.36 -2.85 14.69
C GLY A 170 -2.47 -4.06 14.93
N ASP A 171 -2.29 -4.44 16.19
CA ASP A 171 -1.42 -5.53 16.58
C ASP A 171 -2.14 -6.89 16.52
N THR A 172 -1.37 -7.96 16.31
CA THR A 172 -1.80 -9.35 16.51
C THR A 172 -0.76 -10.10 17.34
N ALA A 173 -1.03 -11.38 17.61
CA ALA A 173 -0.07 -12.26 18.28
C ALA A 173 1.22 -12.47 17.46
N GLN A 174 1.13 -12.40 16.13
CA GLN A 174 2.28 -12.61 15.22
C GLN A 174 2.94 -11.30 14.79
N PHE A 175 2.19 -10.19 14.79
CA PHE A 175 2.66 -8.91 14.25
C PHE A 175 2.44 -7.74 15.20
N GLU A 176 3.41 -6.84 15.22
CA GLU A 176 3.35 -5.54 15.90
C GLU A 176 3.22 -4.44 14.84
N ARG A 177 2.28 -3.50 15.01
CA ARG A 177 2.21 -2.33 14.14
C ARG A 177 3.27 -1.31 14.56
N ILE A 178 4.27 -1.12 13.71
CA ILE A 178 5.43 -0.25 13.95
C ILE A 178 5.35 1.09 13.22
N GLY A 179 4.31 1.28 12.41
CA GLY A 179 4.05 2.55 11.75
C GLY A 179 2.68 2.58 11.09
N HIS A 180 2.17 3.78 10.87
CA HIS A 180 0.86 4.00 10.25
C HIS A 180 0.82 5.36 9.57
N VAL A 181 0.35 5.38 8.33
CA VAL A 181 0.04 6.61 7.61
C VAL A 181 -1.43 6.59 7.26
N GLY A 182 -2.21 7.45 7.91
CA GLY A 182 -3.64 7.60 7.63
C GLY A 182 -3.89 8.11 6.21
N ALA A 183 -4.97 7.64 5.60
CA ALA A 183 -5.39 8.13 4.31
C ALA A 183 -5.84 9.60 4.41
N ARG A 184 -5.58 10.36 3.36
CA ARG A 184 -6.07 11.72 3.16
C ARG A 184 -6.32 11.90 1.67
N PHE A 185 -7.36 12.66 1.30
CA PHE A 185 -7.60 12.94 -0.11
C PHE A 185 -6.38 13.57 -0.78
N ASN A 186 -5.99 13.02 -1.94
CA ASN A 186 -4.82 13.42 -2.72
C ASN A 186 -3.48 13.26 -1.98
N ARG A 187 -3.40 12.29 -1.06
CA ARG A 187 -2.14 11.85 -0.43
C ARG A 187 -1.57 10.67 -1.18
N ALA A 188 -0.28 10.68 -1.46
CA ALA A 188 0.48 9.50 -1.83
C ALA A 188 1.42 9.06 -0.70
N VAL A 189 1.59 7.76 -0.56
CA VAL A 189 2.56 7.14 0.33
C VAL A 189 3.48 6.27 -0.51
N ILE A 190 4.77 6.57 -0.50
CA ILE A 190 5.81 5.86 -1.26
C ILE A 190 6.73 5.13 -0.28
N TYR A 191 7.00 3.86 -0.54
CA TYR A 191 7.85 3.02 0.30
C TYR A 191 8.50 1.91 -0.53
N ARG A 192 9.55 1.29 0.02
CA ARG A 192 10.21 0.14 -0.62
C ARG A 192 9.32 -1.10 -0.49
N GLY A 193 9.14 -1.84 -1.57
CA GLY A 193 8.27 -3.03 -1.61
C GLY A 193 8.69 -4.17 -0.68
N ARG A 194 9.87 -4.09 -0.05
CA ARG A 194 10.37 -5.07 0.92
C ARG A 194 9.85 -4.90 2.34
N ILE A 195 9.19 -3.79 2.67
CA ILE A 195 8.68 -3.54 4.03
C ILE A 195 7.39 -4.34 4.27
N LEU A 196 7.27 -4.97 5.43
CA LEU A 196 6.04 -5.64 5.84
C LEU A 196 4.95 -4.61 6.07
N HIS A 197 3.88 -4.69 5.28
CA HIS A 197 2.82 -3.69 5.28
C HIS A 197 1.46 -4.28 4.92
N GLY A 198 0.43 -3.45 5.04
CA GLY A 198 -0.93 -3.77 4.60
C GLY A 198 -1.85 -2.56 4.68
N GLY A 199 -3.00 -2.64 4.03
CA GLY A 199 -4.05 -1.63 4.18
C GLY A 199 -4.61 -1.65 5.60
N ALA A 200 -4.55 -0.53 6.30
CA ALA A 200 -5.11 -0.37 7.65
C ALA A 200 -6.63 -0.15 7.57
N ILE A 201 -7.34 -1.17 7.07
CA ILE A 201 -8.77 -1.09 6.73
C ILE A 201 -9.62 -1.37 7.97
N SER A 202 -10.64 -0.55 8.18
CA SER A 202 -11.55 -0.68 9.31
C SER A 202 -12.51 -1.86 9.09
N ASN A 203 -12.49 -2.84 9.99
CA ASN A 203 -13.30 -4.07 9.87
C ASN A 203 -14.82 -3.86 9.98
N GLY A 204 -15.26 -2.74 10.57
CA GLY A 204 -16.67 -2.35 10.65
C GLY A 204 -17.10 -1.32 9.59
N GLY A 205 -16.20 -0.90 8.71
CA GLY A 205 -16.48 0.12 7.70
C GLY A 205 -17.37 -0.42 6.56
N ALA A 206 -18.24 0.44 6.03
CA ALA A 206 -19.01 0.10 4.85
C ALA A 206 -18.10 0.02 3.62
N LEU A 207 -18.02 -1.15 2.99
CA LEU A 207 -17.32 -1.33 1.72
C LEU A 207 -18.27 -1.04 0.56
N SER A 208 -17.78 -0.31 -0.44
CA SER A 208 -18.55 0.06 -1.62
C SER A 208 -17.76 -0.22 -2.88
N LYS A 209 -18.45 -0.72 -3.91
CA LYS A 209 -17.92 -0.90 -5.27
C LYS A 209 -17.95 0.41 -6.09
N ASP A 210 -18.70 1.41 -5.61
CA ASP A 210 -18.79 2.72 -6.23
C ASP A 210 -17.49 3.51 -5.93
N PRO A 211 -16.67 3.86 -6.94
CA PRO A 211 -15.39 4.56 -6.74
C PRO A 211 -15.55 5.96 -6.12
N LEU A 212 -16.75 6.55 -6.18
CA LEU A 212 -17.01 7.84 -5.54
C LEU A 212 -17.29 7.70 -4.04
N LYS A 213 -17.64 6.50 -3.56
CA LYS A 213 -18.01 6.25 -2.15
C LYS A 213 -17.04 5.32 -1.43
N GLY A 214 -16.47 4.35 -2.12
CA GLY A 214 -15.57 3.36 -1.53
C GLY A 214 -14.17 3.90 -1.27
N ARG A 215 -13.31 3.06 -0.70
CA ARG A 215 -11.88 3.32 -0.52
C ARG A 215 -11.16 3.18 -1.86
N LEU A 216 -11.20 4.24 -2.67
CA LEU A 216 -10.54 4.35 -3.96
C LEU A 216 -9.09 4.77 -3.76
N THR A 217 -8.19 3.99 -4.34
CA THR A 217 -6.77 4.27 -4.40
C THR A 217 -6.24 4.06 -5.81
N ILE A 218 -5.09 4.64 -6.11
CA ILE A 218 -4.22 4.17 -7.20
C ILE A 218 -3.03 3.47 -6.55
N ALA A 219 -2.85 2.19 -6.87
CA ALA A 219 -1.68 1.41 -6.46
C ALA A 219 -0.70 1.36 -7.64
N SER A 220 0.54 1.80 -7.43
CA SER A 220 1.59 1.79 -8.45
C SER A 220 2.83 1.08 -7.92
N PHE A 221 3.51 0.35 -8.81
CA PHE A 221 4.74 -0.37 -8.48
C PHE A 221 5.82 0.04 -9.46
N LEU A 222 6.97 0.46 -8.91
CA LEU A 222 8.08 1.00 -9.68
C LEU A 222 9.35 0.19 -9.48
N ALA A 223 10.28 0.32 -10.41
CA ALA A 223 11.67 -0.11 -10.27
C ALA A 223 12.57 1.12 -10.29
N ALA A 224 13.18 1.46 -9.16
CA ALA A 224 14.23 2.47 -9.14
C ALA A 224 15.44 1.98 -9.95
N THR A 225 15.98 2.85 -10.81
CA THR A 225 17.11 2.55 -11.71
C THR A 225 18.41 3.19 -11.25
#